data_AF-A0A7X7UCK2-F1
#
_entry.id   AF-A0A7X7UCK2-F1
#
_cell.length_a   1.000
_cell.length_b   1.000
_cell.length_c   1.000
_cell.angle_alpha   90.00
_cell.angle_beta   90.00
_cell.angle_gamma   90.00
#
_symmetry.space_group_name_H-M   'P 1'
#
loop_
_entity.id
_entity.type
_entity.pdbx_description
1 polymer ?
#
loop_
_entity_poly.entity_id
_entity_poly.type
_entity_poly.pdbx_seq_one_letter_code
_entity_poly.pdbx_strand_id
1 'polypeptide(L)'
;MRQMKWLWLALILAALLGLGVYAAACGDDDDNDNDDGGTEDDDSVDDDDNDNDDNDSADDDSADDDDDDDNDTPDICETIVVGHLEWAQCDNGADISQYDAITYAETLELDGKTDWRLPTRAELIPLYDEDTDDETDCYLTAHIHAPFNLSCVWVWTSEVSEAIPEIAWVVGFSQGTVVIDQRDTYEKHRALAVRDLPD
;
A
#
# COMPACT_ATOMS: atom_id res chain seq x y z
N MET A 1 -48.43 -6.01 -1.75
CA MET A 1 -47.34 -6.77 -2.40
C MET A 1 -46.13 -6.79 -1.47
N ARG A 2 -46.09 -7.75 -0.52
CA ARG A 2 -45.03 -7.84 0.51
C ARG A 2 -44.91 -9.29 1.01
N GLN A 3 -44.74 -10.22 0.07
CA GLN A 3 -44.62 -11.67 0.31
C GLN A 3 -43.79 -12.27 -0.83
N MET A 4 -42.50 -11.95 -0.93
CA MET A 4 -41.60 -12.61 -1.91
C MET A 4 -40.11 -12.51 -1.58
N LYS A 5 -39.72 -11.88 -0.45
CA LYS A 5 -38.30 -11.73 -0.07
C LYS A 5 -37.74 -12.86 0.81
N TRP A 6 -38.56 -13.79 1.28
CA TRP A 6 -38.14 -14.85 2.21
C TRP A 6 -37.79 -16.20 1.55
N LEU A 7 -38.11 -16.37 0.26
CA LEU A 7 -37.90 -17.66 -0.44
C LEU A 7 -36.50 -17.80 -1.07
N TRP A 8 -35.78 -16.70 -1.29
CA TRP A 8 -34.41 -16.75 -1.83
C TRP A 8 -33.34 -16.97 -0.76
N LEU A 9 -33.63 -16.65 0.52
CA LEU A 9 -32.70 -16.83 1.65
C LEU A 9 -32.59 -18.29 2.13
N ALA A 10 -33.63 -19.11 1.90
CA ALA A 10 -33.63 -20.51 2.35
C ALA A 10 -32.80 -21.46 1.46
N LEU A 11 -32.49 -21.07 0.22
CA LEU A 11 -31.74 -21.91 -0.73
C LEU A 11 -30.21 -21.73 -0.63
N ILE A 12 -29.72 -20.62 -0.09
CA ILE A 12 -28.28 -20.39 0.11
C ILE A 12 -27.78 -21.07 1.40
N LEU A 13 -28.66 -21.23 2.41
CA LEU A 13 -28.30 -21.89 3.68
C LEU A 13 -28.12 -23.43 3.56
N ALA A 14 -28.58 -24.05 2.46
CA ALA A 14 -28.50 -25.49 2.26
C ALA A 14 -27.23 -25.97 1.54
N ALA A 15 -26.36 -25.05 1.08
CA ALA A 15 -25.13 -25.38 0.36
C ALA A 15 -23.86 -25.45 1.24
N LEU A 16 -23.97 -25.22 2.56
CA LEU A 16 -22.84 -25.21 3.51
C LEU A 16 -22.81 -26.39 4.50
N LEU A 17 -23.50 -27.49 4.21
CA LEU A 17 -23.50 -28.69 5.07
C LEU A 17 -23.19 -29.98 4.32
N GLY A 18 -22.19 -29.97 3.43
CA GLY A 18 -21.76 -31.19 2.77
C GLY A 18 -20.30 -31.15 2.31
N LEU A 19 -19.52 -32.09 2.82
CA LEU A 19 -18.10 -32.39 2.57
C LEU A 19 -17.16 -31.60 3.50
N GLY A 20 -16.50 -32.18 4.49
CA GLY A 20 -16.23 -33.59 4.77
C GLY A 20 -14.83 -33.67 5.39
N VAL A 21 -14.77 -34.10 6.65
CA VAL A 21 -13.54 -34.35 7.39
C VAL A 21 -12.72 -35.42 6.67
N TYR A 22 -11.46 -35.14 6.34
CA TYR A 22 -10.44 -36.16 6.13
C TYR A 22 -9.31 -35.92 7.13
N ALA A 23 -9.18 -36.87 8.05
CA ALA A 23 -8.02 -37.01 8.92
C ALA A 23 -7.48 -38.44 8.80
N ALA A 24 -6.22 -38.59 9.23
CA ALA A 24 -5.37 -39.78 9.34
C ALA A 24 -4.52 -40.09 8.08
N ALA A 25 -3.23 -40.44 8.17
CA ALA A 25 -2.27 -40.51 9.28
C ALA A 25 -0.85 -40.78 8.71
N CYS A 26 0.15 -40.50 9.55
CA CYS A 26 1.57 -40.93 9.68
C CYS A 26 2.35 -41.68 8.57
N GLY A 27 3.65 -41.36 8.53
CA GLY A 27 4.76 -42.20 8.08
C GLY A 27 6.12 -41.49 8.20
N ASP A 28 6.77 -41.57 9.37
CA ASP A 28 8.12 -42.16 9.64
C ASP A 28 9.01 -42.42 8.41
N ASP A 29 10.33 -42.30 8.34
CA ASP A 29 11.49 -41.93 9.18
C ASP A 29 12.61 -41.65 8.15
N ASP A 30 13.69 -40.94 8.51
CA ASP A 30 15.07 -41.37 8.18
C ASP A 30 16.07 -40.38 8.76
N ASP A 31 16.82 -40.91 9.72
CA ASP A 31 17.93 -40.30 10.44
C ASP A 31 19.07 -39.89 9.49
N ASN A 32 19.72 -38.77 9.78
CA ASN A 32 21.15 -38.69 9.52
C ASN A 32 21.83 -37.86 10.61
N ASP A 33 22.29 -38.58 11.62
CA ASP A 33 23.31 -38.16 12.55
C ASP A 33 24.56 -37.71 11.78
N ASN A 34 25.09 -36.55 12.12
CA ASN A 34 26.54 -36.37 12.18
C ASN A 34 26.86 -35.39 13.29
N ASP A 35 27.14 -36.02 14.42
CA ASP A 35 27.91 -35.56 15.56
C ASP A 35 29.37 -35.27 15.13
N ASP A 36 29.92 -34.18 15.65
CA ASP A 36 31.29 -33.94 16.12
C ASP A 36 31.56 -32.44 15.98
N GLY A 37 31.64 -31.66 17.05
CA GLY A 37 32.51 -31.91 18.21
C GLY A 37 33.73 -31.00 18.05
N GLY A 38 33.72 -29.85 18.73
CA GLY A 38 34.77 -28.84 18.62
C GLY A 38 36.01 -29.11 19.49
N THR A 39 37.08 -28.33 19.24
CA THR A 39 38.18 -27.93 20.15
C THR A 39 38.97 -26.82 19.43
N GLU A 40 39.01 -25.58 19.94
CA GLU A 40 40.06 -25.01 20.82
C GLU A 40 41.48 -24.95 20.20
N ASP A 41 41.90 -23.69 19.99
CA ASP A 41 43.20 -23.07 20.27
C ASP A 41 44.53 -23.55 19.65
N ASP A 42 45.30 -22.54 19.20
CA ASP A 42 46.71 -22.27 19.54
C ASP A 42 47.77 -22.32 18.40
N ASP A 43 48.31 -21.12 18.15
CA ASP A 43 49.67 -20.71 17.75
C ASP A 43 50.47 -21.45 16.67
N SER A 44 50.86 -20.70 15.63
CA SER A 44 52.29 -20.45 15.34
C SER A 44 52.50 -19.36 14.27
N VAL A 45 53.45 -18.48 14.63
CA VAL A 45 54.07 -17.39 13.87
C VAL A 45 54.95 -17.95 12.75
N ASP A 46 55.04 -17.25 11.61
CA ASP A 46 56.32 -16.92 10.97
C ASP A 46 56.13 -15.85 9.88
N ASP A 47 57.03 -14.88 9.95
CA ASP A 47 57.13 -13.62 9.21
C ASP A 47 57.44 -13.82 7.72
N ASP A 48 56.96 -12.92 6.87
CA ASP A 48 57.74 -12.49 5.69
C ASP A 48 57.32 -11.06 5.32
N ASP A 49 58.25 -10.15 5.64
CA ASP A 49 58.31 -8.76 5.23
C ASP A 49 58.28 -8.64 3.69
N ASN A 50 57.44 -7.74 3.17
CA ASN A 50 57.76 -7.08 1.90
C ASN A 50 57.29 -5.62 1.94
N ASP A 51 58.08 -4.82 2.65
CA ASP A 51 58.19 -3.39 2.41
C ASP A 51 58.72 -3.14 1.00
N ASN A 52 57.98 -2.38 0.20
CA ASN A 52 58.58 -1.58 -0.85
C ASN A 52 57.74 -0.32 -1.07
N ASP A 53 58.07 0.70 -0.28
CA ASP A 53 58.38 2.08 -0.67
C ASP A 53 57.69 2.68 -1.91
N ASP A 54 56.88 3.70 -1.61
CA ASP A 54 56.92 5.05 -2.18
C ASP A 54 57.10 5.22 -3.70
N ASN A 55 56.03 5.66 -4.36
CA ASN A 55 56.15 6.66 -5.42
C ASN A 55 54.94 7.60 -5.45
N ASP A 56 55.09 8.74 -4.78
CA ASP A 56 54.36 9.98 -5.06
C ASP A 56 54.66 10.45 -6.49
N SER A 57 53.61 10.67 -7.29
CA SER A 57 53.48 11.86 -8.17
C SER A 57 52.13 11.85 -8.86
N ALA A 58 51.19 12.57 -8.27
CA ALA A 58 50.39 13.65 -8.85
C ALA A 58 49.76 13.49 -10.25
N ASP A 59 48.45 13.73 -10.23
CA ASP A 59 47.62 14.43 -11.23
C ASP A 59 47.24 13.65 -12.50
N ASP A 60 46.04 13.06 -12.50
CA ASP A 60 45.13 13.23 -13.64
C ASP A 60 43.66 13.19 -13.18
N ASP A 61 43.03 14.34 -13.33
CA ASP A 61 41.68 14.71 -13.00
C ASP A 61 40.65 13.92 -13.83
N SER A 62 39.84 13.12 -13.15
CA SER A 62 38.40 13.05 -13.46
C SER A 62 37.68 12.90 -12.14
N ALA A 63 37.37 14.06 -11.56
CA ALA A 63 36.21 14.19 -10.70
C ALA A 63 35.01 13.76 -11.53
N ASP A 64 34.63 12.49 -11.42
CA ASP A 64 33.23 12.13 -11.52
C ASP A 64 32.60 12.69 -10.24
N ASP A 65 32.34 13.99 -10.28
CA ASP A 65 31.30 14.63 -9.49
C ASP A 65 30.00 13.97 -9.94
N ASP A 66 29.74 12.77 -9.42
CA ASP A 66 28.38 12.32 -9.18
C ASP A 66 27.84 13.29 -8.11
N ASP A 67 27.43 14.48 -8.59
CA ASP A 67 26.42 15.31 -7.96
C ASP A 67 25.14 14.45 -7.90
N ASP A 68 25.15 13.44 -7.03
CA ASP A 68 23.97 12.94 -6.36
C ASP A 68 23.42 14.16 -5.61
N ASP A 69 22.64 14.95 -6.32
CA ASP A 69 21.82 16.01 -5.77
C ASP A 69 20.91 15.36 -4.72
N ASP A 70 21.31 15.46 -3.45
CA ASP A 70 20.52 15.02 -2.31
C ASP A 70 19.25 15.87 -2.12
N ASN A 71 19.04 16.84 -3.01
CA ASN A 71 17.79 17.54 -3.20
C ASN A 71 16.90 16.88 -4.28
N ASP A 72 16.84 15.55 -4.24
CA ASP A 72 15.58 14.82 -4.42
C ASP A 72 14.62 15.38 -3.35
N THR A 73 14.03 16.55 -3.60
CA THR A 73 13.03 17.12 -2.72
C THR A 73 11.97 16.03 -2.61
N PRO A 74 11.76 15.43 -1.43
CA PRO A 74 10.77 14.37 -1.31
C PRO A 74 9.48 14.94 -1.85
N ASP A 75 8.90 14.30 -2.86
CA ASP A 75 7.72 14.76 -3.58
C ASP A 75 6.72 15.30 -2.56
N ILE A 76 6.69 16.63 -2.40
CA ILE A 76 6.02 17.23 -1.25
C ILE A 76 4.55 17.09 -1.59
N CYS A 77 3.84 16.30 -0.80
CA CYS A 77 2.41 16.14 -0.96
C CYS A 77 1.71 17.48 -0.74
N GLU A 78 1.46 18.20 -1.82
CA GLU A 78 0.75 19.49 -1.82
C GLU A 78 -0.77 19.25 -1.92
N THR A 79 -1.51 20.33 -2.22
CA THR A 79 -2.95 20.27 -2.48
C THR A 79 -3.25 20.65 -3.93
N ILE A 80 -4.36 20.16 -4.47
CA ILE A 80 -4.82 20.47 -5.82
C ILE A 80 -6.32 20.78 -5.81
N VAL A 81 -6.72 21.84 -6.52
CA VAL A 81 -8.13 22.20 -6.69
C VAL A 81 -8.68 21.53 -7.95
N VAL A 82 -9.75 20.75 -7.77
CA VAL A 82 -10.49 20.11 -8.86
C VAL A 82 -11.97 20.48 -8.71
N GLY A 83 -12.42 21.42 -9.54
CA GLY A 83 -13.79 21.93 -9.46
C GLY A 83 -14.04 22.75 -8.19
N HIS A 84 -15.00 22.31 -7.37
CA HIS A 84 -15.36 22.93 -6.08
C HIS A 84 -14.75 22.19 -4.89
N LEU A 85 -13.80 21.29 -5.17
CA LEU A 85 -13.12 20.47 -4.18
C LEU A 85 -11.64 20.78 -4.20
N GLU A 86 -11.02 20.62 -3.05
CA GLU A 86 -9.58 20.64 -2.91
C GLU A 86 -9.14 19.30 -2.32
N TRP A 87 -8.09 18.73 -2.90
CA TRP A 87 -7.61 17.39 -2.63
C TRP A 87 -6.19 17.44 -2.09
N ALA A 88 -5.83 16.48 -1.24
CA ALA A 88 -4.43 16.12 -1.07
C ALA A 88 -3.94 15.51 -2.38
N GLN A 89 -2.74 15.90 -2.84
CA GLN A 89 -2.16 15.29 -4.05
C GLN A 89 -1.73 13.85 -3.80
N CYS A 90 -1.29 13.53 -2.58
CA CYS A 90 -0.92 12.17 -2.19
C CYS A 90 -1.99 11.51 -1.33
N ASP A 91 -2.00 10.18 -1.36
CA ASP A 91 -2.66 9.39 -0.33
C ASP A 91 -1.81 9.27 0.97
N ASN A 92 -2.29 8.47 1.91
CA ASN A 92 -1.64 8.25 3.20
C ASN A 92 -0.35 7.40 3.15
N GLY A 93 0.09 6.94 1.97
CA GLY A 93 1.37 6.26 1.76
C GLY A 93 1.43 4.80 2.24
N ALA A 94 0.36 4.25 2.81
CA ALA A 94 0.38 2.92 3.42
C ALA A 94 -1.00 2.24 3.43
N ASP A 95 -1.00 0.93 3.62
CA ASP A 95 -2.23 0.16 3.79
C ASP A 95 -3.00 0.63 5.04
N ILE A 96 -4.29 0.91 4.89
CA ILE A 96 -5.13 1.47 5.95
C ILE A 96 -6.53 0.87 5.95
N SER A 97 -7.10 0.66 7.14
CA SER A 97 -8.50 0.28 7.30
C SER A 97 -9.43 1.45 6.99
N GLN A 98 -10.70 1.19 6.69
CA GLN A 98 -11.64 2.28 6.44
C GLN A 98 -11.91 3.13 7.69
N TYR A 99 -11.88 2.50 8.88
CA TYR A 99 -12.01 3.21 10.16
C TYR A 99 -10.85 4.18 10.38
N ASP A 100 -9.63 3.72 10.12
CA ASP A 100 -8.43 4.54 10.26
C ASP A 100 -8.34 5.57 9.14
N ALA A 101 -8.82 5.27 7.93
CA ALA A 101 -8.86 6.22 6.81
C ALA A 101 -9.74 7.44 7.10
N ILE A 102 -10.90 7.23 7.74
CA ILE A 102 -11.74 8.33 8.23
C ILE A 102 -10.95 9.14 9.27
N THR A 103 -10.36 8.47 10.25
CA THR A 103 -9.60 9.13 11.32
C THR A 103 -8.41 9.91 10.77
N TYR A 104 -7.68 9.34 9.82
CA TYR A 104 -6.58 9.96 9.10
C TYR A 104 -7.03 11.26 8.45
N ALA A 105 -8.11 11.21 7.65
CA ALA A 105 -8.61 12.40 6.98
C ALA A 105 -9.10 13.46 7.98
N GLU A 106 -9.85 13.09 9.02
CA GLU A 106 -10.37 14.02 10.03
C GLU A 106 -9.27 14.67 10.90
N THR A 107 -8.09 14.06 10.99
CA THR A 107 -6.96 14.56 11.79
C THR A 107 -5.83 15.14 10.93
N LEU A 108 -5.97 15.11 9.61
CA LEU A 108 -4.98 15.64 8.69
C LEU A 108 -4.88 17.17 8.84
N GLU A 109 -3.65 17.65 9.04
CA GLU A 109 -3.31 19.06 8.89
C GLU A 109 -2.40 19.20 7.66
N LEU A 110 -2.94 19.78 6.59
CA LEU A 110 -2.22 19.92 5.31
C LEU A 110 -2.48 21.31 4.72
N ASP A 111 -1.41 21.99 4.29
CA ASP A 111 -1.46 23.37 3.79
C ASP A 111 -2.22 24.34 4.73
N GLY A 112 -2.05 24.14 6.05
CA GLY A 112 -2.72 24.93 7.09
C GLY A 112 -4.23 24.69 7.24
N LYS A 113 -4.78 23.65 6.60
CA LYS A 113 -6.21 23.29 6.62
C LYS A 113 -6.43 22.01 7.46
N THR A 114 -7.58 21.93 8.12
CA THR A 114 -7.88 20.86 9.11
C THR A 114 -9.27 20.23 8.94
N ASP A 115 -10.02 20.61 7.92
CA ASP A 115 -11.39 20.16 7.60
C ASP A 115 -11.38 19.19 6.41
N TRP A 116 -10.40 18.31 6.41
CA TRP A 116 -10.27 17.21 5.46
C TRP A 116 -11.23 16.08 5.82
N ARG A 117 -11.69 15.37 4.79
CA ARG A 117 -12.57 14.21 4.90
C ARG A 117 -12.20 13.16 3.87
N LEU A 118 -12.69 11.95 4.09
CA LEU A 118 -12.64 10.91 3.08
C LEU A 118 -13.66 11.22 1.96
N PRO A 119 -13.33 11.02 0.68
CA PRO A 119 -14.18 11.35 -0.45
C PRO A 119 -15.36 10.38 -0.57
N THR A 120 -16.39 10.82 -1.26
CA THR A 120 -17.49 9.96 -1.71
C THR A 120 -17.10 9.23 -2.99
N ARG A 121 -17.82 8.17 -3.36
CA ARG A 121 -17.63 7.50 -4.66
C ARG A 121 -17.86 8.46 -5.82
N ALA A 122 -18.86 9.34 -5.71
CA ALA A 122 -19.20 10.28 -6.77
C ALA A 122 -18.07 11.28 -7.06
N GLU A 123 -17.22 11.55 -6.07
CA GLU A 123 -16.07 12.44 -6.20
C GLU A 123 -14.83 11.71 -6.75
N LEU A 124 -14.63 10.43 -6.38
CA LEU A 124 -13.50 9.63 -6.86
C LEU A 124 -13.68 9.10 -8.28
N ILE A 125 -14.90 8.67 -8.65
CA ILE A 125 -15.16 8.05 -9.98
C ILE A 125 -14.68 8.94 -11.13
N PRO A 126 -14.94 10.26 -11.15
CA PRO A 126 -14.48 11.13 -12.24
C PRO A 126 -12.97 11.34 -12.29
N LEU A 127 -12.20 10.94 -11.26
CA LEU A 127 -10.75 11.04 -11.28
C LEU A 127 -10.11 9.90 -12.09
N TYR A 128 -10.82 8.81 -12.35
CA TYR A 128 -10.31 7.72 -13.19
C TYR A 128 -10.17 8.19 -14.65
N ASP A 129 -9.01 7.95 -15.23
CA ASP A 129 -8.69 8.29 -16.62
C ASP A 129 -7.93 7.15 -17.26
N GLU A 130 -8.55 6.39 -18.16
CA GLU A 130 -7.96 5.18 -18.76
C GLU A 130 -6.73 5.47 -19.64
N ASP A 131 -6.50 6.72 -20.02
CA ASP A 131 -5.39 7.14 -20.89
C ASP A 131 -4.12 7.53 -20.09
N THR A 132 -4.15 7.49 -18.76
CA THR A 132 -2.98 7.77 -17.89
C THR A 132 -2.40 6.48 -17.32
N ASP A 133 -1.07 6.43 -17.14
CA ASP A 133 -0.37 5.29 -16.55
C ASP A 133 0.58 5.81 -15.46
N ASP A 134 0.20 5.64 -14.20
CA ASP A 134 1.00 6.01 -13.04
C ASP A 134 1.47 4.75 -12.30
N GLU A 135 2.79 4.60 -12.14
CA GLU A 135 3.38 3.51 -11.35
C GLU A 135 3.15 3.77 -9.86
N THR A 136 2.82 2.71 -9.12
CA THR A 136 2.56 2.80 -7.67
C THR A 136 3.46 1.87 -6.88
N ASP A 137 3.68 2.20 -5.60
CA ASP A 137 4.52 1.41 -4.69
C ASP A 137 4.02 -0.03 -4.48
N CYS A 138 2.74 -0.28 -4.75
CA CYS A 138 2.13 -1.61 -4.61
C CYS A 138 2.21 -2.47 -5.88
N TYR A 139 3.03 -2.06 -6.86
CA TYR A 139 3.30 -2.76 -8.13
C TYR A 139 2.04 -2.97 -8.99
N LEU A 140 1.12 -2.01 -8.94
CA LEU A 140 -0.08 -1.96 -9.76
C LEU A 140 -0.12 -0.61 -10.47
N THR A 141 -0.45 -0.58 -11.75
CA THR A 141 -0.61 0.66 -12.49
C THR A 141 -1.94 1.32 -12.09
N ALA A 142 -1.86 2.60 -11.69
CA ALA A 142 -3.02 3.46 -11.49
C ALA A 142 -3.29 4.26 -12.77
N HIS A 143 -4.57 4.45 -13.08
CA HIS A 143 -5.02 5.30 -14.18
C HIS A 143 -5.88 6.42 -13.57
N ILE A 144 -5.23 7.51 -13.15
CA ILE A 144 -5.86 8.64 -12.47
C ILE A 144 -5.47 9.97 -13.16
N HIS A 145 -6.42 10.89 -13.28
CA HIS A 145 -6.20 12.18 -13.92
C HIS A 145 -5.36 13.11 -13.03
N ALA A 146 -4.16 13.47 -13.49
CA ALA A 146 -3.15 14.27 -12.80
C ALA A 146 -3.62 15.51 -11.99
N PRO A 147 -2.81 16.00 -11.03
CA PRO A 147 -1.57 15.42 -10.49
C PRO A 147 -1.83 14.74 -9.13
N PHE A 148 -2.39 13.53 -9.16
CA PHE A 148 -2.47 12.69 -7.96
C PHE A 148 -1.32 11.70 -7.93
N ASN A 149 -0.76 11.48 -6.76
CA ASN A 149 0.25 10.46 -6.51
C ASN A 149 -0.33 9.42 -5.55
N LEU A 150 -0.78 8.30 -6.10
CA LEU A 150 -1.30 7.18 -5.33
C LEU A 150 -0.19 6.16 -5.08
N SER A 151 0.08 5.86 -3.81
CA SER A 151 0.98 4.77 -3.44
C SER A 151 0.35 3.39 -3.64
N CYS A 152 -0.98 3.30 -3.84
CA CYS A 152 -1.64 2.12 -4.39
C CYS A 152 -3.03 2.41 -5.00
N VAL A 153 -3.56 1.46 -5.76
CA VAL A 153 -4.71 1.66 -6.67
C VAL A 153 -6.10 1.64 -6.02
N TRP A 154 -6.25 1.22 -4.76
CA TRP A 154 -7.57 1.11 -4.11
C TRP A 154 -7.77 2.21 -3.08
N VAL A 155 -8.75 3.08 -3.30
CA VAL A 155 -9.01 4.23 -2.41
C VAL A 155 -10.34 4.04 -1.71
N TRP A 156 -10.32 4.09 -0.37
CA TRP A 156 -11.52 4.05 0.45
C TRP A 156 -12.41 5.27 0.21
N THR A 157 -13.73 5.05 0.31
CA THR A 157 -14.70 6.12 0.34
C THR A 157 -15.30 6.28 1.74
N SER A 158 -15.91 7.44 2.00
CA SER A 158 -16.69 7.71 3.21
C SER A 158 -17.99 6.91 3.30
N GLU A 159 -18.38 6.22 2.24
CA GLU A 159 -19.68 5.54 2.15
C GLU A 159 -19.61 4.11 2.71
N VAL A 160 -20.42 3.86 3.73
CA VAL A 160 -20.63 2.52 4.32
C VAL A 160 -21.89 1.88 3.73
N SER A 161 -21.91 0.56 3.58
CA SER A 161 -23.10 -0.14 3.12
C SER A 161 -24.25 0.00 4.12
N GLU A 162 -25.41 0.45 3.64
CA GLU A 162 -26.63 0.56 4.47
C GLU A 162 -27.13 -0.81 4.95
N ALA A 163 -26.81 -1.88 4.23
CA ALA A 163 -27.28 -3.22 4.54
C ALA A 163 -26.36 -3.95 5.53
N ILE A 164 -25.05 -3.66 5.50
CA ILE A 164 -24.01 -4.35 6.24
C ILE A 164 -23.00 -3.29 6.73
N PRO A 165 -23.11 -2.80 7.98
CA PRO A 165 -22.26 -1.71 8.49
C PRO A 165 -20.76 -2.04 8.57
N GLU A 166 -20.41 -3.32 8.46
CA GLU A 166 -19.03 -3.83 8.50
C GLU A 166 -18.29 -3.68 7.16
N ILE A 167 -18.98 -3.28 6.09
CA ILE A 167 -18.38 -3.12 4.76
C ILE A 167 -18.56 -1.71 4.20
N ALA A 168 -17.57 -1.21 3.47
CA ALA A 168 -17.57 0.13 2.87
C ALA A 168 -17.17 0.08 1.40
N TRP A 169 -17.48 1.15 0.68
CA TRP A 169 -17.18 1.26 -0.74
C TRP A 169 -15.75 1.71 -0.99
N VAL A 170 -15.17 1.18 -2.07
CA VAL A 170 -13.80 1.42 -2.54
C VAL A 170 -13.85 1.72 -4.04
N VAL A 171 -13.04 2.68 -4.49
CA VAL A 171 -12.80 2.93 -5.93
C VAL A 171 -11.41 2.43 -6.30
N GLY A 172 -11.32 1.63 -7.36
CA GLY A 172 -10.08 1.06 -7.87
C GLY A 172 -9.63 1.72 -9.16
N PHE A 173 -8.46 2.34 -9.13
CA PHE A 173 -7.89 3.11 -10.24
C PHE A 173 -7.14 2.26 -11.28
N SER A 174 -6.93 0.96 -11.03
CA SER A 174 -6.35 0.06 -12.05
C SER A 174 -7.32 -0.24 -13.19
N GLN A 175 -8.64 -0.16 -12.97
CA GLN A 175 -9.65 -0.48 -13.99
C GLN A 175 -10.92 0.40 -13.90
N GLY A 176 -10.90 1.46 -13.09
CA GLY A 176 -12.08 2.32 -12.87
C GLY A 176 -13.25 1.60 -12.20
N THR A 177 -12.95 0.66 -11.28
CA THR A 177 -13.96 -0.20 -10.66
C THR A 177 -14.47 0.37 -9.34
N VAL A 178 -15.70 0.01 -8.97
CA VAL A 178 -16.29 0.35 -7.68
C VAL A 178 -16.72 -0.94 -7.00
N VAL A 179 -16.11 -1.22 -5.86
CA VAL A 179 -16.31 -2.47 -5.10
C VAL A 179 -16.66 -2.15 -3.64
N ILE A 180 -16.94 -3.20 -2.88
CA ILE A 180 -17.18 -3.12 -1.44
C ILE A 180 -16.22 -4.10 -0.76
N ASP A 181 -15.63 -3.68 0.37
CA ASP A 181 -14.76 -4.54 1.17
C ASP A 181 -15.01 -4.33 2.68
N GLN A 182 -14.48 -5.24 3.50
CA GLN A 182 -14.56 -5.19 4.97
C GLN A 182 -13.81 -3.97 5.49
N ARG A 183 -14.44 -3.21 6.37
CA ARG A 183 -13.91 -1.93 6.85
C ARG A 183 -12.65 -2.06 7.70
N ASP A 184 -12.41 -3.23 8.28
CA ASP A 184 -11.24 -3.57 9.08
C ASP A 184 -10.14 -4.28 8.26
N THR A 185 -10.27 -4.41 6.94
CA THR A 185 -9.19 -4.92 6.09
C THR A 185 -8.08 -3.89 5.93
N TYR A 186 -6.84 -4.35 5.85
CA TYR A 186 -5.64 -3.54 5.63
C TYR A 186 -4.90 -3.99 4.37
N GLU A 187 -5.62 -4.46 3.35
CA GLU A 187 -4.98 -5.00 2.15
C GLU A 187 -4.99 -3.97 1.02
N LYS A 188 -3.86 -3.29 0.76
CA LYS A 188 -3.67 -2.42 -0.43
C LYS A 188 -4.64 -1.22 -0.56
N HIS A 189 -5.36 -0.87 0.49
CA HIS A 189 -6.27 0.27 0.48
C HIS A 189 -5.59 1.56 0.95
N ARG A 190 -6.05 2.69 0.43
CA ARG A 190 -5.50 4.03 0.64
C ARG A 190 -6.59 5.02 1.05
N ALA A 191 -6.16 6.10 1.70
CA ALA A 191 -6.98 7.25 2.03
C ALA A 191 -6.45 8.47 1.27
N LEU A 192 -7.24 8.95 0.30
CA LEU A 192 -6.98 10.20 -0.40
C LEU A 192 -7.92 11.26 0.15
N ALA A 193 -7.39 12.28 0.84
CA ALA A 193 -8.22 13.26 1.52
C ALA A 193 -8.77 14.33 0.56
N VAL A 194 -10.00 14.77 0.81
CA VAL A 194 -10.67 15.85 0.09
C VAL A 194 -11.33 16.82 1.08
N ARG A 195 -11.54 18.06 0.66
CA ARG A 195 -12.30 19.07 1.38
C ARG A 195 -13.14 19.89 0.41
N ASP A 196 -14.22 20.46 0.94
CA ASP A 196 -15.09 21.37 0.19
C ASP A 196 -14.47 22.79 0.18
N LEU A 197 -14.55 23.45 -0.99
CA LEU A 197 -14.23 24.86 -1.10
C LEU A 197 -15.50 25.70 -0.88
N PRO A 198 -15.37 26.91 -0.28
CA PRO A 198 -16.51 27.81 -0.13
C PRO A 198 -17.05 28.26 -1.50
N ASP A 199 -18.38 28.38 -1.60
CA ASP A 199 -19.11 28.89 -2.78
C ASP A 199 -18.74 30.33 -3.17
#